data_AF-A0A814NWS5-F1
#
_entry.id   AF-A0A814NWS5-F1
#
_cell.length_a   1.000
_cell.length_b   1.000
_cell.length_c   1.000
_cell.angle_alpha   90.00
_cell.angle_beta   90.00
_cell.angle_gamma   90.00
#
_symmetry.space_group_name_H-M   'P 1'
#
loop_
_entity.id
_entity.type
_entity.pdbx_description
1 polymer ?
#
loop_
_entity_poly.entity_id
_entity_poly.type
_entity_poly.pdbx_seq_one_letter_code
_entity_poly.pdbx_strand_id
1 'polypeptide(L)'
;MTISYNWIDGIWIGTGSSGYNWDIRLEADTSQNRYTLEYPSLDGKSQLIFLDSHKQGEITFREKMLNGLNFSNNDIIIFNMVHNNKLTFSAYHQGETNCIGSGVLTKIIE
;
A
#
# COMPACT_ATOMS: atom_id res chain seq x y z
N MET A 1 -17.70 17.08 -2.44
CA MET A 1 -17.09 16.76 -3.74
C MET A 1 -16.22 15.54 -3.49
N THR A 2 -16.72 14.35 -3.83
CA THR A 2 -16.02 13.09 -3.56
C THR A 2 -14.88 12.97 -4.56
N ILE A 3 -13.65 13.12 -4.12
CA ILE A 3 -12.49 12.85 -4.97
C ILE A 3 -12.53 11.33 -5.21
N SER A 4 -12.71 10.93 -6.46
CA SER A 4 -12.62 9.52 -6.84
C SER A 4 -11.13 9.18 -6.96
N TYR A 5 -10.63 8.28 -6.11
CA TYR A 5 -9.23 7.79 -6.16
C TYR A 5 -9.10 6.57 -7.07
N ASN A 6 -9.95 6.46 -8.09
CA ASN A 6 -9.96 5.38 -9.08
C ASN A 6 -8.60 5.16 -9.80
N TRP A 7 -7.67 6.10 -9.67
CA TRP A 7 -6.29 5.89 -10.11
C TRP A 7 -5.61 4.70 -9.43
N ILE A 8 -5.96 4.36 -8.18
CA ILE A 8 -5.35 3.23 -7.46
C ILE A 8 -5.98 1.89 -7.82
N ASP A 9 -7.15 1.86 -8.49
CA ASP A 9 -7.84 0.61 -8.82
C ASP A 9 -6.97 -0.31 -9.69
N GLY A 10 -7.00 -1.60 -9.40
CA GLY A 10 -6.29 -2.65 -10.13
C GLY A 10 -5.27 -3.39 -9.29
N ILE A 11 -4.41 -4.15 -9.99
CA ILE A 11 -3.35 -4.94 -9.37
C ILE A 11 -2.01 -4.27 -9.64
N TRP A 12 -1.21 -4.12 -8.60
CA TRP A 12 0.10 -3.50 -8.65
C TRP A 12 1.13 -4.44 -8.03
N ILE A 13 2.32 -4.49 -8.63
CA ILE A 13 3.42 -5.32 -8.15
C ILE A 13 4.68 -4.49 -8.02
N GLY A 14 5.52 -4.81 -7.04
CA GLY A 14 6.72 -4.03 -6.79
C GLY A 14 7.61 -4.65 -5.73
N THR A 15 8.58 -3.83 -5.29
CA THR A 15 9.54 -4.22 -4.27
C THR A 15 9.59 -3.13 -3.21
N GLY A 16 9.51 -3.54 -1.93
CA GLY A 16 9.77 -2.70 -0.77
C GLY A 16 11.18 -2.93 -0.23
N SER A 17 11.69 -1.95 0.53
CA SER A 17 13.02 -2.01 1.16
C SER A 17 13.07 -1.33 2.52
N SER A 18 13.75 -1.97 3.49
CA SER A 18 14.12 -1.45 4.82
C SER A 18 15.38 -2.14 5.37
N GLY A 19 16.42 -2.19 4.53
CA GLY A 19 17.68 -2.88 4.81
C GLY A 19 17.77 -4.28 4.16
N TYR A 20 16.62 -4.84 3.77
CA TYR A 20 16.51 -5.95 2.81
C TYR A 20 15.32 -5.68 1.89
N ASN A 21 15.24 -6.39 0.76
CA ASN A 21 14.17 -6.23 -0.22
C ASN A 21 13.11 -7.31 -0.03
N TRP A 22 11.85 -6.96 -0.29
CA TRP A 22 10.72 -7.89 -0.30
C TRP A 22 9.73 -7.54 -1.42
N ASP A 23 9.01 -8.56 -1.88
CA ASP A 23 8.00 -8.39 -2.91
C ASP A 23 6.72 -7.81 -2.32
N ILE A 24 6.05 -6.95 -3.09
CA ILE A 24 4.77 -6.33 -2.74
C ILE A 24 3.77 -6.58 -3.87
N ARG A 25 2.56 -7.00 -3.51
CA ARG A 25 1.40 -7.04 -4.42
C ARG A 25 0.22 -6.31 -3.78
N LEU A 26 -0.22 -5.23 -4.39
CA LEU A 26 -1.42 -4.48 -3.99
C LEU A 26 -2.57 -4.85 -4.94
N GLU A 27 -3.71 -5.20 -4.39
CA GLU A 27 -4.98 -5.33 -5.11
C GLU A 27 -5.97 -4.31 -4.53
N ALA A 28 -6.43 -3.38 -5.36
CA ALA A 28 -7.30 -2.29 -4.96
C ALA A 28 -8.58 -2.27 -5.81
N ASP A 29 -9.72 -2.21 -5.12
CA ASP A 29 -11.06 -2.03 -5.68
C ASP A 29 -11.80 -0.98 -4.83
N THR A 30 -11.75 0.26 -5.28
CA THR A 30 -12.39 1.40 -4.61
C THR A 30 -13.92 1.30 -4.61
N SER A 31 -14.52 0.61 -5.59
CA SER A 31 -15.98 0.42 -5.68
C SER A 31 -16.50 -0.47 -4.54
N GLN A 32 -15.69 -1.42 -4.10
CA GLN A 32 -15.98 -2.32 -2.99
C GLN A 32 -15.30 -1.91 -1.68
N ASN A 33 -14.56 -0.81 -1.66
CA ASN A 33 -13.72 -0.41 -0.53
C ASN A 33 -12.78 -1.55 -0.08
N ARG A 34 -12.24 -2.31 -1.05
CA ARG A 34 -11.44 -3.49 -0.82
C ARG A 34 -10.00 -3.23 -1.26
N TYR A 35 -9.09 -3.28 -0.31
CA TYR A 35 -7.67 -3.06 -0.54
C TYR A 35 -6.89 -4.15 0.19
N THR A 36 -6.15 -4.94 -0.57
CA THR A 36 -5.35 -6.05 -0.06
C THR A 36 -3.90 -5.81 -0.42
N LEU A 37 -3.02 -5.95 0.56
CA LEU A 37 -1.59 -5.84 0.36
C LEU A 37 -0.96 -7.17 0.76
N GLU A 38 -0.20 -7.75 -0.15
CA GLU A 38 0.49 -9.01 0.03
C GLU A 38 1.99 -8.75 0.01
N TYR A 39 2.70 -9.49 0.86
CA TYR A 39 4.15 -9.55 0.94
C TYR A 39 4.59 -10.99 0.66
N PRO A 40 4.56 -11.46 -0.61
CA PRO A 40 4.70 -12.89 -0.93
C PRO A 40 6.02 -13.50 -0.43
N SER A 41 7.12 -12.74 -0.53
CA SER A 41 8.44 -13.18 -0.05
C SER A 41 8.53 -13.33 1.46
N LEU A 42 7.53 -12.84 2.21
CA LEU A 42 7.46 -12.85 3.67
C LEU A 42 6.25 -13.64 4.19
N ASP A 43 5.51 -14.33 3.31
CA ASP A 43 4.25 -15.02 3.63
C ASP A 43 3.26 -14.12 4.41
N GLY A 44 3.25 -12.82 4.06
CA GLY A 44 2.45 -11.81 4.73
C GLY A 44 1.28 -11.35 3.87
N LYS A 45 0.13 -11.08 4.51
CA LYS A 45 -1.04 -10.49 3.87
C LYS A 45 -1.74 -9.56 4.83
N SER A 46 -2.17 -8.42 4.33
CA SER A 46 -2.92 -7.43 5.08
C SER A 46 -4.12 -6.92 4.30
N GLN A 47 -5.11 -6.46 5.06
CA GLN A 47 -6.19 -5.63 4.58
C GLN A 47 -5.83 -4.18 4.88
N LEU A 48 -5.99 -3.30 3.89
CA LEU A 48 -5.79 -1.87 4.09
C LEU A 48 -7.14 -1.20 4.35
N ILE A 49 -7.21 -0.46 5.46
CA ILE A 49 -8.37 0.31 5.88
C ILE A 49 -8.13 1.76 5.45
N PHE A 50 -8.96 2.26 4.55
CA PHE A 50 -8.86 3.65 4.07
C PHE A 50 -8.95 4.64 5.24
N LEU A 51 -8.02 5.59 5.30
CA LEU A 51 -8.01 6.67 6.28
C LEU A 51 -8.32 8.01 5.64
N ASP A 52 -7.54 8.39 4.64
CA ASP A 52 -7.66 9.69 4.00
C ASP A 52 -7.03 9.67 2.61
N SER A 53 -7.33 10.71 1.84
CA SER A 53 -6.56 11.10 0.68
C SER A 53 -6.09 12.53 0.87
N HIS A 54 -4.81 12.77 0.61
CA HIS A 54 -4.28 14.13 0.65
C HIS A 54 -3.78 14.51 -0.73
N LYS A 55 -4.02 15.75 -1.16
CA LYS A 55 -3.51 16.28 -2.44
C LYS A 55 -3.96 15.41 -3.64
N GLN A 56 -3.64 15.83 -4.87
CA GLN A 56 -3.94 15.02 -6.06
C GLN A 56 -2.88 13.93 -6.21
N GLY A 57 -3.13 12.75 -5.63
CA GLY A 57 -2.30 11.56 -5.87
C GLY A 57 -1.78 10.84 -4.63
N GLU A 58 -2.08 11.29 -3.42
CA GLU A 58 -1.74 10.55 -2.20
C GLU A 58 -2.98 9.90 -1.59
N ILE A 59 -2.82 8.68 -1.10
CA ILE A 59 -3.83 7.96 -0.34
C ILE A 59 -3.18 7.25 0.85
N THR A 60 -3.84 7.36 1.99
CA THR A 60 -3.35 6.87 3.27
C THR A 60 -4.28 5.79 3.79
N PHE A 61 -3.67 4.70 4.22
CA PHE A 61 -4.34 3.54 4.79
C PHE A 61 -3.78 3.21 6.15
N ARG A 62 -4.58 2.48 6.93
CA ARG A 62 -4.13 1.72 8.08
C ARG A 62 -4.04 0.26 7.71
N GLU A 63 -2.92 -0.37 8.01
CA GLU A 63 -2.73 -1.78 7.79
C GLU A 63 -3.37 -2.61 8.89
N LYS A 64 -4.05 -3.68 8.49
CA LYS A 64 -4.53 -4.75 9.37
C LYS A 64 -4.02 -6.07 8.83
N MET A 65 -3.04 -6.67 9.50
CA MET A 65 -2.48 -7.96 9.12
C MET A 65 -3.54 -9.06 9.23
N LEU A 66 -3.63 -9.88 8.19
CA LEU A 66 -4.47 -11.07 8.11
C LEU A 66 -3.65 -12.34 8.39
N ASN A 67 -2.39 -12.38 7.96
CA ASN A 67 -1.40 -13.40 8.29
C ASN A 67 0.04 -12.87 8.08
N GLY A 68 1.03 -13.63 8.56
CA GLY A 68 2.45 -13.27 8.49
C GLY A 68 3.07 -13.19 9.89
N LEU A 69 4.17 -13.90 10.10
CA LEU A 69 4.92 -13.88 11.35
C LEU A 69 5.63 -12.53 11.51
N ASN A 70 5.41 -11.83 12.64
CA ASN A 70 6.13 -10.63 13.07
C ASN A 70 5.87 -9.31 12.31
N PHE A 71 4.75 -9.15 11.61
CA PHE A 71 4.36 -7.83 11.12
C PHE A 71 3.65 -7.02 12.20
N SER A 72 3.97 -5.73 12.26
CA SER A 72 3.25 -4.78 13.10
C SER A 72 1.81 -4.63 12.60
N ASN A 73 0.88 -4.43 13.53
CA ASN A 73 -0.52 -4.16 13.24
C ASN A 73 -0.79 -2.68 13.45
N ASN A 74 -1.64 -2.09 12.60
CA ASN A 74 -1.97 -0.66 12.59
C ASN A 74 -0.90 0.28 12.01
N ASP A 75 0.07 -0.25 11.27
CA ASP A 75 1.00 0.59 10.53
C ASP A 75 0.26 1.48 9.52
N ILE A 76 0.81 2.66 9.27
CA ILE A 76 0.27 3.61 8.29
C ILE A 76 0.97 3.38 6.97
N ILE A 77 0.17 3.09 5.94
CA ILE A 77 0.63 2.86 4.58
C ILE A 77 0.21 4.04 3.72
N ILE A 78 1.16 4.64 3.03
CA ILE A 78 0.92 5.77 2.13
C ILE A 78 1.31 5.35 0.71
N PHE A 79 0.36 5.49 -0.21
CA PHE A 79 0.64 5.36 -1.64
C PHE A 79 0.59 6.73 -2.31
N ASN A 80 1.58 7.00 -3.15
CA ASN A 80 1.66 8.22 -3.94
C ASN A 80 1.72 7.87 -5.43
N MET A 81 0.83 8.47 -6.23
CA MET A 81 0.83 8.35 -7.68
C MET A 81 2.01 9.15 -8.26
N VAL A 82 2.90 8.45 -8.96
CA VAL A 82 3.99 9.07 -9.73
C VAL A 82 3.59 9.21 -11.20
N HIS A 83 2.92 8.18 -11.72
CA HIS A 83 2.42 8.12 -13.08
C HIS A 83 1.23 7.16 -13.16
N ASN A 84 0.50 7.15 -14.28
CA ASN A 84 -0.71 6.32 -14.45
C ASN A 84 -0.51 4.82 -14.20
N ASN A 85 0.73 4.32 -14.31
CA ASN A 85 1.11 2.93 -14.09
C ASN A 85 2.19 2.75 -13.01
N LYS A 86 2.49 3.78 -12.21
CA LYS A 86 3.57 3.74 -11.22
C LYS A 86 3.19 4.46 -9.92
N LEU A 87 3.32 3.74 -8.80
CA LEU A 87 3.12 4.26 -7.45
C LEU A 87 4.40 4.17 -6.63
N THR A 88 4.56 5.06 -5.66
CA THR A 88 5.43 4.80 -4.51
C THR A 88 4.61 4.32 -3.32
N PHE A 89 5.29 3.59 -2.45
CA PHE A 89 4.79 3.03 -1.20
C PHE A 89 5.70 3.50 -0.07
N SER A 90 5.11 3.88 1.06
CA SER A 90 5.83 4.12 2.31
C SER A 90 5.02 3.57 3.48
N ALA A 91 5.70 2.92 4.43
CA ALA A 91 5.13 2.38 5.65
C ALA A 91 5.74 3.06 6.88
N TYR A 92 4.92 3.26 7.90
CA TYR A 92 5.28 3.89 9.17
C TYR A 92 4.60 3.16 10.33
N HIS A 93 5.29 2.96 11.45
CA HIS A 93 4.61 2.54 12.67
C HIS A 93 3.65 3.63 13.15
N GLN A 94 2.54 3.23 13.78
CA GLN A 94 1.54 4.18 14.25
C GLN A 94 2.14 5.18 15.24
N GLY A 95 2.00 6.49 14.93
CA GLY A 95 2.53 7.56 15.79
C GLY A 95 4.02 7.85 15.60
N GLU A 96 4.69 7.12 14.71
CA GLU A 96 6.07 7.37 14.34
C GLU A 96 6.18 8.18 13.05
N THR A 97 7.28 8.92 12.93
CA THR A 97 7.63 9.69 11.72
C THR A 97 8.69 9.00 10.87
N ASN A 98 9.36 7.98 11.40
CA ASN A 98 10.40 7.25 10.69
C ASN A 98 9.77 6.23 9.74
N CYS A 99 10.19 6.28 8.47
CA CYS A 99 9.77 5.30 7.48
C CYS A 99 10.43 3.96 7.77
N ILE A 100 9.61 2.91 7.88
CA ILE A 100 10.05 1.54 8.18
C ILE A 100 10.09 0.64 6.95
N GLY A 101 9.65 1.16 5.81
CA GLY A 101 9.66 0.45 4.54
C GLY A 101 9.18 1.37 3.43
N SER A 102 9.86 1.36 2.29
CA SER A 102 9.42 2.12 1.12
C SER A 102 9.70 1.36 -0.17
N GLY A 103 8.96 1.67 -1.21
CA GLY A 103 8.99 0.88 -2.43
C GLY A 103 8.35 1.56 -3.62
N VAL A 104 8.42 0.88 -4.75
CA VAL A 104 7.82 1.30 -6.01
C VAL A 104 7.00 0.16 -6.56
N LEU A 105 5.75 0.45 -6.94
CA LEU A 105 4.84 -0.51 -7.55
C LEU A 105 4.51 -0.08 -8.98
N THR A 106 4.35 -1.07 -9.85
CA THR A 106 3.94 -0.92 -11.24
C THR A 106 2.61 -1.62 -11.45
N LYS A 107 1.70 -0.99 -12.19
CA LYS A 107 0.38 -1.58 -12.50
C LYS A 107 0.56 -2.77 -13.44
N ILE A 108 -0.12 -3.87 -13.15
CA ILE A 108 -0.32 -4.95 -14.12
C ILE A 108 -1.37 -4.44 -15.11
N ILE A 109 -0.98 -4.34 -16.38
CA ILE A 109 -1.86 -4.00 -17.49
C ILE A 109 -2.23 -5.35 -18.12
N GLU A 110 -3.48 -5.76 -17.96
CA GLU A 110 -4.08 -6.89 -18.67
C GLU A 110 -4.62 -6.46 -20.04
#